data_AF-A0A1Y7VN81-F1
#
_entry.id   AF-A0A1Y7VN81-F1
#
_cell.length_a   1.000
_cell.length_b   1.000
_cell.length_c   1.000
_cell.angle_alpha   90.00
_cell.angle_beta   90.00
_cell.angle_gamma   90.00
#
_symmetry.space_group_name_H-M   'P 1'
#
loop_
_entity.id
_entity.type
_entity.pdbx_description
1 polymer ?
#
loop_
_entity_poly.entity_id
_entity_poly.type
_entity_poly.pdbx_seq_one_letter_code
_entity_poly.pdbx_strand_id
1 'polypeptide(L)' 'MGSGMSQILPGLYIGNFKDARDAEQLSRNKVTHILSVHDTARPMLEDKTFQRKH' A
#
# COMPACT_ATOMS: atom_id res chain seq x y z
N MET A 1 0.67 -18.63 3.94
CA MET A 1 -0.12 -18.29 5.14
C MET A 1 0.75 -17.39 6.00
N GLY A 2 0.30 -16.15 6.24
CA GLY A 2 1.05 -15.08 6.91
C GLY A 2 1.81 -14.21 5.91
N SER A 3 1.56 -12.91 5.80
CA SER A 3 0.69 -12.04 6.60
C SER A 3 0.54 -10.76 5.79
N GLY A 4 -0.70 -10.28 5.66
CA GLY A 4 -0.98 -9.00 5.03
C GLY A 4 -0.21 -7.83 5.65
N MET A 5 -0.47 -6.63 5.16
CA MET A 5 0.19 -5.41 5.64
C MET A 5 0.11 -5.27 7.17
N SER A 6 1.27 -5.03 7.80
CA SER A 6 1.43 -4.91 9.24
C SER A 6 1.29 -3.46 9.68
N GLN A 7 0.54 -3.23 10.75
CA GLN A 7 0.38 -1.90 11.34
C GLN A 7 1.59 -1.55 12.21
N ILE A 8 2.29 -0.48 11.85
CA ILE A 8 3.48 0.00 12.60
C ILE A 8 3.08 1.12 13.54
N LEU A 9 2.19 2.01 13.08
CA LEU A 9 1.58 3.07 13.87
C LEU A 9 0.09 3.19 13.52
N PRO A 10 -0.74 3.82 14.36
CA PRO A 10 -2.11 4.17 13.97
C PRO A 10 -2.12 4.93 12.64
N GLY A 11 -2.69 4.31 11.60
CA GLY A 11 -2.75 4.87 10.25
C GLY A 11 -1.49 4.65 9.38
N LEU A 12 -0.45 3.96 9.88
CA LEU A 12 0.74 3.61 9.11
C LEU A 12 0.91 2.10 9.03
N TYR A 13 0.90 1.59 7.79
CA TYR A 13 1.03 0.18 7.49
C TYR A 13 2.22 -0.07 6.58
N ILE A 14 2.94 -1.16 6.82
CA ILE A 14 4.01 -1.65 5.95
C ILE A 14 3.61 -3.03 5.43
N GLY A 15 3.64 -3.19 4.12
CA GLY A 15 3.34 -4.44 3.44
C GLY A 15 4.16 -4.59 2.17
N ASN A 16 4.04 -5.75 1.54
CA ASN A 16 4.69 -5.98 0.26
C ASN A 16 3.82 -5.42 -0.88
N PHE A 17 4.38 -5.43 -2.09
CA PHE A 17 3.68 -4.96 -3.29
C PHE A 17 2.34 -5.68 -3.55
N LYS A 18 2.23 -6.96 -3.16
CA LYS A 18 0.99 -7.72 -3.26
C LYS A 18 -0.10 -7.13 -2.35
N ASP A 19 0.25 -6.71 -1.14
CA ASP A 19 -0.68 -6.12 -0.19
C ASP A 19 -1.14 -4.73 -0.63
N ALA A 20 -0.23 -3.96 -1.26
CA ALA A 20 -0.55 -2.66 -1.85
C ALA A 20 -1.51 -2.76 -3.05
N ARG A 21 -1.76 -3.96 -3.59
CA ARG A 21 -2.76 -4.22 -4.65
C ARG A 21 -4.02 -4.91 -4.12
N ASP A 22 -4.05 -5.31 -2.85
CA ASP A 22 -5.18 -6.01 -2.26
C ASP A 22 -6.25 -5.01 -1.83
N ALA A 23 -7.28 -4.85 -2.66
CA ALA A 23 -8.37 -3.91 -2.42
C ALA A 23 -9.14 -4.20 -1.12
N GLU A 24 -9.26 -5.46 -0.72
CA GLU A 24 -9.92 -5.82 0.55
C GLU A 24 -9.10 -5.33 1.74
N GLN A 25 -7.79 -5.59 1.76
CA GLN A 25 -6.92 -5.13 2.84
C GLN A 25 -6.87 -3.60 2.91
N LEU A 26 -6.76 -2.95 1.76
CA LEU A 26 -6.75 -1.49 1.66
C LEU A 26 -8.05 -0.86 2.17
N SER A 27 -9.20 -1.46 1.85
CA SER A 27 -10.50 -1.01 2.31
C SER A 27 -10.70 -1.25 3.80
N ARG A 28 -10.34 -2.45 4.30
CA ARG A 28 -10.41 -2.82 5.73
C ARG A 28 -9.58 -1.87 6.60
N ASN A 29 -8.37 -1.52 6.16
CA ASN A 29 -7.46 -0.63 6.88
C ASN A 29 -7.63 0.85 6.50
N LYS A 30 -8.64 1.19 5.68
CA LYS A 30 -8.94 2.55 5.21
C LYS A 30 -7.73 3.30 4.65
N VAL A 31 -6.89 2.58 3.90
CA VAL A 31 -5.67 3.14 3.32
C VAL A 31 -6.03 4.03 2.14
N THR A 32 -5.84 5.34 2.29
CA THR A 32 -6.11 6.34 1.24
C THR A 32 -4.89 6.68 0.40
N HIS A 33 -3.70 6.57 0.99
CA HIS A 33 -2.43 6.91 0.36
C HIS A 33 -1.49 5.71 0.40
N ILE A 34 -0.82 5.43 -0.72
CA ILE A 34 0.17 4.36 -0.82
C ILE A 34 1.48 4.96 -1.27
N LEU A 35 2.52 4.86 -0.43
CA LEU A 35 3.88 5.21 -0.80
C LEU A 35 4.58 3.93 -1.27
N SER A 36 4.88 3.84 -2.56
CA SER A 36 5.57 2.67 -3.14
C SER A 36 7.01 3.03 -3.48
N VAL A 37 7.95 2.46 -2.74
CA VAL A 37 9.39 2.61 -2.98
C VAL A 37 9.89 1.36 -3.68
N HIS A 38 9.87 1.38 -5.02
CA HIS A 38 10.52 0.37 -5.87
C HIS A 38 10.92 1.00 -7.21
N ASP A 39 11.94 0.43 -7.87
CA ASP A 39 12.47 0.93 -9.16
C ASP A 39 11.42 1.04 -10.27
N THR A 40 10.32 0.30 -10.16
CA THR A 40 9.26 0.18 -11.18
C THR A 40 7.90 0.73 -10.74
N ALA A 41 7.85 1.67 -9.78
CA ALA A 41 6.59 2.20 -9.26
C ALA A 41 5.73 2.82 -10.37
N ARG A 42 4.68 2.09 -10.78
CA ARG A 42 3.68 2.54 -11.74
C ARG A 42 2.38 2.80 -10.99
N PRO A 43 1.68 3.91 -11.26
CA PRO A 43 0.32 4.09 -10.76
C PRO A 43 -0.57 2.99 -11.38
N MET A 44 -1.20 2.19 -10.53
CA MET A 44 -2.02 1.04 -10.95
C MET A 44 -3.48 1.12 -10.50
N LEU A 45 -3.82 2.09 -9.65
CA LEU A 45 -5.18 2.37 -9.21
C LEU A 45 -5.44 3.86 -9.41
N GLU A 46 -6.47 4.19 -10.20
CA GLU A 46 -6.85 5.58 -10.52
C GLU A 46 -7.22 6.41 -9.28
N ASP A 47 -7.75 5.76 -8.24
CA ASP A 47 -8.20 6.46 -7.01
C ASP A 47 -7.13 6.60 -5.92
N LYS A 48 -5.87 6.22 -6.19
CA LYS A 48 -4.81 6.26 -5.17
C LYS A 48 -3.61 7.07 -5.61
N THR A 49 -3.19 7.97 -4.74
CA THR A 49 -1.96 8.75 -4.93
C THR A 49 -0.76 7.88 -4.60
N PHE A 50 -0.02 7.47 -5.64
CA PHE A 50 1.27 6.80 -5.52
C PHE A 50 2.38 7.83 -5.59
N GLN A 51 3.13 7.99 -4.50
CA GLN A 51 4.31 8.85 -4.50
C GLN A 51 5.58 8.01 -4.72
N ARG A 52 6.44 8.48 -5.62
CA ARG A 52 7.77 7.88 -5.88
C ARG A 52 8.83 8.77 -5.26
N LYS A 53 9.66 8.22 -4.37
CA LYS A 53 10.90 8.88 -3.93
C LYS A 53 12.08 8.10 -4.52
N HIS A 54 12.91 8.79 -5.31
CA HIS A 54 14.25 8.31 -5.71
C HIS A 54 15.26 8.67 -4.62
#